data_AF-R5BEM4-F1
#
_entry.id   AF-R5BEM4-F1
#
_cell.length_a   1.000
_cell.length_b   1.000
_cell.length_c   1.000
_cell.angle_alpha   90.00
_cell.angle_beta   90.00
_cell.angle_gamma   90.00
#
_symmetry.space_group_name_H-M   'P 1'
#
loop_
_entity.id
_entity.type
_entity.pdbx_description
1 polymer ?
#
loop_
_entity_poly.entity_id
_entity_poly.type
_entity_poly.pdbx_seq_one_letter_code
_entity_poly.pdbx_strand_id
1 'polypeptide(L)'
;MNTAPLKSFAIQSRNILKQGVLNKILELGFDLEGNVRVSDPSRIQGGSIFMDQIKDEGFYEAWMELKSKIVAHGIKEVCEEAAYTWFNRMIAIRIMQKNHFIEPVMEYVNDESRVPVIVAQARAGRITIPLKASVAESLNRLLADPTRIDEQFKLLIEAFCESNPVIFNCFGGIEKFVSILLPDNILSKGGFVDLLNSTSYLTDEDYTKSELIGWLYQFYISEKKDEVFASKAKVAKEDIPAATQIFTPNWIVKYMVQNTIGRIYLDNNPDSPLGDTME
;
A
#
# COMPACT_ATOMS: atom_id res chain seq x y z
N MET A 1 -21.18 9.88 3.33
CA MET A 1 -20.07 9.91 2.36
C MET A 1 -20.60 9.43 1.01
N ASN A 2 -20.24 10.06 -0.10
CA ASN A 2 -20.61 9.56 -1.43
C ASN A 2 -19.65 8.43 -1.84
N THR A 3 -20.15 7.19 -1.97
CA THR A 3 -19.30 6.02 -2.19
C THR A 3 -19.06 5.68 -3.66
N ALA A 4 -19.84 6.24 -4.60
CA ALA A 4 -19.67 5.95 -6.03
C ALA A 4 -18.30 6.40 -6.59
N PRO A 5 -17.80 7.62 -6.29
CA PRO A 5 -16.45 8.05 -6.69
C PRO A 5 -15.34 7.19 -6.06
N LEU A 6 -15.55 6.72 -4.83
CA LEU A 6 -14.59 5.88 -4.11
C LEU A 6 -14.37 4.54 -4.81
N LYS A 7 -15.44 3.95 -5.38
CA LYS A 7 -15.34 2.71 -6.12
C LYS A 7 -14.42 2.87 -7.34
N SER A 8 -14.61 3.93 -8.11
CA SER A 8 -13.78 4.24 -9.27
C SER A 8 -12.31 4.47 -8.87
N PHE A 9 -12.08 5.25 -7.81
CA PHE A 9 -10.73 5.48 -7.27
C PHE A 9 -10.04 4.18 -6.86
N ALA A 10 -10.72 3.31 -6.10
CA ALA A 10 -10.14 2.07 -5.62
C ALA A 10 -9.80 1.10 -6.76
N ILE A 11 -10.69 0.95 -7.75
CA ILE A 11 -10.46 0.13 -8.93
C ILE A 11 -9.28 0.68 -9.76
N GLN A 12 -9.26 1.99 -10.02
CA GLN A 12 -8.18 2.62 -10.77
C GLN A 12 -6.83 2.44 -10.05
N SER A 13 -6.80 2.67 -8.74
CA SER A 13 -5.61 2.50 -7.90
C SER A 13 -5.08 1.07 -7.96
N ARG A 14 -5.98 0.09 -7.83
CA ARG A 14 -5.63 -1.33 -7.95
C ARG A 14 -5.00 -1.63 -9.30
N ASN A 15 -5.62 -1.20 -10.39
CA ASN A 15 -5.14 -1.53 -11.74
C ASN A 15 -3.79 -0.87 -12.04
N ILE A 16 -3.57 0.37 -11.61
CA ILE A 16 -2.27 1.06 -11.72
C ILE A 16 -1.19 0.28 -10.96
N LEU A 17 -1.44 -0.06 -9.69
CA LEU A 17 -0.46 -0.77 -8.86
C LEU A 17 -0.16 -2.16 -9.40
N LYS A 18 -1.19 -2.94 -9.76
CA LYS A 18 -1.00 -4.28 -10.33
C LYS A 18 -0.21 -4.25 -11.62
N GLN A 19 -0.50 -3.30 -12.51
CA GLN A 19 0.25 -3.17 -13.75
C GLN A 19 1.70 -2.76 -13.49
N GLY A 20 1.94 -1.83 -12.57
CA GLY A 20 3.28 -1.42 -12.18
C GLY A 20 4.10 -2.56 -11.55
N VAL A 21 3.47 -3.36 -10.68
CA VAL A 21 4.09 -4.55 -10.07
C VAL A 21 4.40 -5.59 -11.16
N LEU A 22 3.47 -5.85 -12.07
CA LEU A 22 3.68 -6.78 -13.17
C LEU A 22 4.86 -6.33 -14.05
N ASN A 23 4.92 -5.05 -14.40
CA ASN A 23 6.05 -4.50 -15.15
C ASN A 23 7.37 -4.74 -14.38
N LYS A 24 7.36 -4.57 -13.06
CA LYS A 24 8.55 -4.82 -12.24
C LYS A 24 8.98 -6.28 -12.22
N ILE A 25 8.04 -7.21 -12.15
CA ILE A 25 8.30 -8.66 -12.29
C ILE A 25 8.94 -8.96 -13.65
N LEU A 26 8.43 -8.38 -14.73
CA LEU A 26 8.99 -8.57 -16.08
C LEU A 26 10.41 -7.99 -16.20
N GLU A 27 10.65 -6.80 -15.65
CA GLU A 27 11.99 -6.19 -15.58
C GLU A 27 12.99 -7.03 -14.76
N LEU A 28 12.51 -7.74 -13.74
CA LEU A 28 13.31 -8.69 -12.95
C LEU A 28 13.53 -10.02 -13.66
N GLY A 29 13.14 -10.12 -14.93
CA GLY A 29 13.48 -11.21 -15.84
C GLY A 29 12.54 -12.40 -15.79
N PHE A 30 11.32 -12.24 -15.29
CA PHE A 30 10.25 -13.25 -15.39
C PHE A 30 9.40 -13.01 -16.65
N ASP A 31 8.85 -14.06 -17.25
CA ASP A 31 7.79 -13.92 -18.26
C ASP A 31 6.39 -13.93 -17.64
N LEU A 32 5.33 -13.86 -18.44
CA LEU A 32 3.94 -13.85 -17.95
C LEU A 32 3.50 -15.21 -17.36
N GLU A 33 4.21 -16.29 -17.69
CA GLU A 33 3.97 -17.63 -17.17
C GLU A 33 4.74 -17.91 -15.87
N GLY A 34 5.59 -16.99 -15.41
CA GLY A 34 6.39 -17.13 -14.20
C GLY A 34 7.76 -17.79 -14.40
N ASN A 35 8.18 -18.05 -15.64
CA ASN A 35 9.50 -18.60 -15.91
C ASN A 35 10.56 -17.50 -15.90
N VAL A 36 11.72 -17.82 -15.33
CA VAL A 36 12.89 -16.94 -15.34
C VAL A 36 13.56 -17.01 -16.72
N ARG A 37 13.75 -15.86 -17.36
CA ARG A 37 14.36 -15.68 -18.68
C ARG A 37 15.80 -15.16 -18.63
N VAL A 38 16.33 -14.95 -17.43
CA VAL A 38 17.68 -14.43 -17.14
C VAL A 38 18.38 -15.32 -16.13
N SER A 39 19.68 -15.10 -15.91
CA SER A 39 20.40 -15.77 -14.84
C SER A 39 19.94 -15.28 -13.47
N ASP A 40 19.87 -16.21 -12.51
CA ASP A 40 19.67 -15.89 -11.10
C ASP A 40 20.76 -14.90 -10.61
N PRO A 41 20.43 -13.99 -9.67
CA PRO A 41 21.41 -13.09 -9.09
C PRO A 41 22.51 -13.87 -8.37
N SER A 42 23.72 -13.31 -8.32
CA SER A 42 24.88 -13.92 -7.65
C SER A 42 25.34 -13.06 -6.48
N ARG A 43 25.70 -13.68 -5.35
CA ARG A 43 26.23 -12.98 -4.17
C ARG A 43 27.67 -12.52 -4.41
N ILE A 44 27.99 -11.30 -3.96
CA ILE A 44 29.36 -10.78 -3.89
C ILE A 44 29.62 -10.16 -2.51
N GLN A 45 30.87 -9.84 -2.20
CA GLN A 45 31.17 -9.11 -0.96
C GLN A 45 30.51 -7.72 -1.01
N GLY A 46 29.65 -7.41 -0.04
CA GLY A 46 28.97 -6.11 0.05
C GLY A 46 27.75 -5.93 -0.86
N GLY A 47 27.25 -6.98 -1.54
CA GLY A 47 26.08 -6.85 -2.41
C GLY A 47 25.74 -8.09 -3.23
N SER A 48 25.04 -7.87 -4.33
CA SER A 48 24.73 -8.91 -5.33
C SER A 48 24.91 -8.38 -6.75
N ILE A 49 25.11 -9.28 -7.72
CA ILE A 49 25.17 -8.97 -9.15
C ILE A 49 23.92 -9.54 -9.82
N PHE A 50 23.25 -8.70 -10.61
CA PHE A 50 22.10 -9.08 -11.42
C PHE A 50 22.07 -8.27 -12.72
N MET A 51 21.94 -8.94 -13.87
CA MET A 51 21.96 -8.31 -15.21
C MET A 51 23.11 -7.29 -15.38
N ASP A 52 24.34 -7.70 -15.05
CA ASP A 52 25.55 -6.87 -15.10
C ASP A 52 25.52 -5.59 -14.23
N GLN A 53 24.56 -5.49 -13.30
CA GLN A 53 24.44 -4.41 -12.35
C GLN A 53 24.71 -4.89 -10.93
N ILE A 54 25.42 -4.06 -10.15
CA ILE A 54 25.55 -4.26 -8.70
C ILE A 54 24.26 -3.79 -8.04
N LYS A 55 23.65 -4.69 -7.25
CA LYS A 55 22.52 -4.44 -6.37
C LYS A 55 22.98 -4.54 -4.91
N ASP A 56 22.14 -4.07 -3.99
CA ASP A 56 22.42 -4.17 -2.56
C ASP A 56 22.45 -5.64 -2.08
N GLU A 57 22.85 -5.83 -0.81
CA GLU A 57 22.95 -7.15 -0.18
C GLU A 57 21.60 -7.86 -0.08
N GLY A 58 20.52 -7.11 0.16
CA GLY A 58 19.18 -7.66 0.36
C GLY A 58 18.51 -8.12 -0.93
N PHE A 59 18.93 -7.58 -2.07
CA PHE A 59 18.35 -7.89 -3.38
C PHE A 59 18.38 -9.38 -3.73
N TYR A 60 19.49 -10.08 -3.44
CA TYR A 60 19.58 -11.52 -3.71
C TYR A 60 18.48 -12.30 -2.97
N GLU A 61 18.29 -12.04 -1.67
CA GLU A 61 17.25 -12.73 -0.91
C GLU A 61 15.85 -12.36 -1.39
N ALA A 62 15.61 -11.08 -1.66
CA ALA A 62 14.33 -10.59 -2.17
C ALA A 62 13.95 -11.26 -3.51
N TRP A 63 14.91 -11.38 -4.43
CA TRP A 63 14.68 -11.98 -5.73
C TRP A 63 14.49 -13.50 -5.64
N MET A 64 15.26 -14.19 -4.79
CA MET A 64 15.08 -15.63 -4.58
C MET A 64 13.72 -15.94 -3.92
N GLU A 65 13.29 -15.09 -2.99
CA GLU A 65 11.96 -15.15 -2.39
C GLU A 65 10.87 -14.89 -3.42
N LEU A 66 11.03 -13.87 -4.29
CA LEU A 66 10.11 -13.60 -5.40
C LEU A 66 9.96 -14.83 -6.31
N LYS A 67 11.08 -15.43 -6.73
CA LYS A 67 11.08 -16.65 -7.56
C LYS A 67 10.32 -17.79 -6.88
N SER A 68 10.57 -18.00 -5.59
CA SER A 68 9.87 -19.02 -4.80
C SER A 68 8.36 -18.77 -4.74
N LYS A 69 7.94 -17.53 -4.46
CA LYS A 69 6.52 -17.14 -4.39
C LYS A 69 5.82 -17.30 -5.74
N ILE A 70 6.46 -16.88 -6.84
CA ILE A 70 5.92 -17.04 -8.20
C ILE A 70 5.75 -18.52 -8.56
N VAL A 71 6.72 -19.39 -8.22
CA VAL A 71 6.60 -20.84 -8.46
C VAL A 71 5.45 -21.46 -7.65
N ALA A 72 5.26 -21.01 -6.41
CA ALA A 72 4.24 -21.56 -5.52
C ALA A 72 2.82 -21.09 -5.82
N HIS A 73 2.66 -19.81 -6.22
CA HIS A 73 1.38 -19.10 -6.25
C HIS A 73 1.03 -18.54 -7.64
N GLY A 74 2.01 -18.48 -8.55
CA GLY A 74 1.86 -17.85 -9.85
C GLY A 74 1.93 -16.31 -9.78
N ILE A 75 2.20 -15.69 -10.94
CA ILE A 75 2.37 -14.24 -11.04
C ILE A 75 1.10 -13.47 -10.65
N LYS A 76 -0.09 -13.98 -10.99
CA LYS A 76 -1.34 -13.25 -10.72
C LYS A 76 -1.54 -13.02 -9.22
N GLU A 77 -1.25 -14.02 -8.38
CA GLU A 77 -1.36 -13.91 -6.93
C GLU A 77 -0.28 -13.01 -6.34
N VAL A 78 0.98 -13.20 -6.75
CA VAL A 78 2.11 -12.36 -6.31
C VAL A 78 1.89 -10.88 -6.67
N CYS A 79 1.38 -10.60 -7.87
CA CYS A 79 1.01 -9.25 -8.29
C CYS A 79 -0.06 -8.64 -7.39
N GLU A 80 -1.09 -9.41 -7.03
CA GLU A 80 -2.18 -8.95 -6.17
C GLU A 80 -1.65 -8.67 -4.74
N GLU A 81 -0.85 -9.58 -4.19
CA GLU A 81 -0.26 -9.47 -2.86
C GLU A 81 0.60 -8.20 -2.73
N ALA A 82 1.52 -7.99 -3.67
CA ALA A 82 2.39 -6.82 -3.64
C ALA A 82 1.61 -5.51 -3.90
N ALA A 83 0.67 -5.50 -4.85
CA ALA A 83 -0.16 -4.33 -5.12
C ALA A 83 -1.04 -3.96 -3.93
N TYR A 84 -1.66 -4.94 -3.26
CA TYR A 84 -2.53 -4.71 -2.11
C TYR A 84 -1.72 -4.25 -0.89
N THR A 85 -0.51 -4.81 -0.69
CA THR A 85 0.42 -4.40 0.37
C THR A 85 0.77 -2.92 0.27
N TRP A 86 1.09 -2.44 -0.92
CA TRP A 86 1.42 -1.03 -1.16
C TRP A 86 0.20 -0.11 -1.16
N PHE A 87 -0.95 -0.57 -1.70
CA PHE A 87 -2.21 0.15 -1.63
C PHE A 87 -2.58 0.45 -0.17
N ASN A 88 -2.61 -0.58 0.70
CA ASN A 88 -3.03 -0.44 2.09
C ASN A 88 -2.15 0.55 2.87
N ARG A 89 -0.83 0.42 2.72
CA ARG A 89 0.13 1.27 3.43
C ARG A 89 0.02 2.72 2.98
N MET A 90 0.02 2.99 1.68
CA MET A 90 -0.04 4.38 1.18
C MET A 90 -1.40 5.02 1.44
N ILE A 91 -2.51 4.28 1.36
CA ILE A 91 -3.82 4.82 1.78
C ILE A 91 -3.83 5.17 3.26
N ALA A 92 -3.29 4.32 4.12
CA ALA A 92 -3.20 4.60 5.55
C ALA A 92 -2.32 5.82 5.83
N ILE A 93 -1.15 5.93 5.19
CA ILE A 93 -0.28 7.10 5.27
C ILE A 93 -1.04 8.35 4.81
N ARG A 94 -1.75 8.27 3.68
CA ARG A 94 -2.54 9.40 3.16
C ARG A 94 -3.64 9.85 4.12
N ILE A 95 -4.36 8.90 4.73
CA ILE A 95 -5.36 9.18 5.78
C ILE A 95 -4.69 9.89 6.96
N MET A 96 -3.54 9.39 7.43
CA MET A 96 -2.82 10.01 8.54
C MET A 96 -2.33 11.42 8.20
N GLN A 97 -1.84 11.67 6.98
CA GLN A 97 -1.45 12.99 6.49
C GLN A 97 -2.64 13.96 6.49
N LYS A 98 -3.78 13.53 5.95
CA LYS A 98 -4.99 14.36 5.83
C LYS A 98 -5.68 14.65 7.16
N ASN A 99 -5.42 13.84 8.18
CA ASN A 99 -5.83 14.10 9.56
C ASN A 99 -4.74 14.77 10.40
N HIS A 100 -3.63 15.22 9.79
CA HIS A 100 -2.52 15.90 10.46
C HIS A 100 -1.83 15.10 11.58
N PHE A 101 -1.89 13.76 11.53
CA PHE A 101 -1.18 12.91 12.49
C PHE A 101 0.31 12.77 12.15
N ILE A 102 0.69 13.01 10.91
CA ILE A 102 2.07 12.97 10.40
C ILE A 102 2.30 14.10 9.40
N GLU A 103 3.57 14.42 9.18
CA GLU A 103 4.01 15.28 8.08
C GLU A 103 3.47 14.79 6.73
N PRO A 104 3.27 15.67 5.74
CA PRO A 104 2.68 15.32 4.46
C PRO A 104 3.68 14.57 3.53
N VAL A 105 4.26 13.47 4.00
CA VAL A 105 5.38 12.74 3.40
C VAL A 105 5.22 12.37 1.91
N MET A 106 4.01 12.08 1.45
CA MET A 106 3.72 11.75 0.04
C MET A 106 3.17 12.91 -0.79
N GLU A 107 2.96 14.09 -0.21
CA GLU A 107 2.54 15.27 -0.98
C GLU A 107 3.70 15.83 -1.79
N TYR A 108 3.38 16.46 -2.92
CA TYR A 108 4.40 17.14 -3.72
C TYR A 108 4.66 18.54 -3.16
N VAL A 109 5.94 18.93 -3.10
CA VAL A 109 6.32 20.29 -2.69
C VAL A 109 5.77 21.34 -3.67
N ASN A 110 5.69 20.98 -4.96
CA ASN A 110 4.97 21.70 -6.01
C ASN A 110 4.62 20.74 -7.15
N ASP A 111 3.59 21.10 -7.93
CA ASP A 111 3.03 20.27 -9.00
C ASP A 111 3.99 20.06 -10.18
N GLU A 112 4.94 20.97 -10.40
CA GLU A 112 5.86 20.94 -11.54
C GLU A 112 6.99 19.93 -11.33
N SER A 113 7.64 19.98 -10.17
CA SER A 113 8.78 19.12 -9.84
C SER A 113 8.37 17.72 -9.39
N ARG A 114 7.14 17.59 -8.85
CA ARG A 114 6.56 16.33 -8.34
C ARG A 114 7.50 15.60 -7.37
N VAL A 115 8.30 16.37 -6.63
CA VAL A 115 9.18 15.87 -5.58
C VAL A 115 8.34 15.69 -4.31
N PRO A 116 8.22 14.45 -3.77
CA PRO A 116 7.52 14.23 -2.52
C PRO A 116 8.19 14.95 -1.34
N VAL A 117 7.41 15.42 -0.38
CA VAL A 117 7.91 16.15 0.81
C VAL A 117 8.96 15.33 1.55
N ILE A 118 8.78 14.01 1.70
CA ILE A 118 9.79 13.15 2.37
C ILE A 118 11.14 13.18 1.66
N VAL A 119 11.14 13.23 0.33
CA VAL A 119 12.37 13.33 -0.49
C VAL A 119 12.98 14.72 -0.33
N ALA A 120 12.17 15.78 -0.41
CA ALA A 120 12.65 17.15 -0.24
C ALA A 120 13.26 17.40 1.15
N GLN A 121 12.63 16.84 2.20
CA GLN A 121 13.14 16.88 3.56
C GLN A 121 14.47 16.14 3.68
N ALA A 122 14.58 14.93 3.11
CA ALA A 122 15.82 14.17 3.10
C ALA A 122 16.95 14.91 2.37
N ARG A 123 16.69 15.51 1.21
CA ARG A 123 17.65 16.36 0.46
C ARG A 123 18.11 17.57 1.26
N ALA A 124 17.24 18.12 2.11
CA ALA A 124 17.56 19.23 3.00
C ALA A 124 18.25 18.80 4.31
N GLY A 125 18.62 17.52 4.46
CA GLY A 125 19.22 16.98 5.69
C GLY A 125 18.24 16.90 6.87
N ARG A 126 16.93 17.04 6.62
CA ARG A 126 15.85 17.04 7.62
C ARG A 126 15.14 15.69 7.63
N ILE A 127 15.86 14.62 7.95
CA ILE A 127 15.26 13.28 8.05
C ILE A 127 14.60 13.14 9.42
N THR A 128 13.28 12.98 9.44
CA THR A 128 12.47 12.85 10.67
C THR A 128 12.20 11.40 11.06
N ILE A 129 12.50 10.44 10.18
CA ILE A 129 12.34 9.01 10.43
C ILE A 129 13.67 8.37 10.89
N PRO A 130 13.64 7.46 11.89
CA PRO A 130 14.83 6.73 12.28
C PRO A 130 15.21 5.73 11.17
N LEU A 131 16.46 5.81 10.70
CA LEU A 131 17.00 4.93 9.66
C LEU A 131 18.00 3.95 10.27
N LYS A 132 17.94 2.68 9.82
CA LYS A 132 19.03 1.72 10.02
C LYS A 132 20.29 2.22 9.31
N ALA A 133 21.47 1.89 9.83
CA ALA A 133 22.75 2.37 9.26
C ALA A 133 22.91 2.06 7.76
N SER A 134 22.54 0.84 7.33
CA SER A 134 22.59 0.42 5.91
C SER A 134 21.63 1.20 5.02
N VAL A 135 20.45 1.57 5.54
CA VAL A 135 19.47 2.40 4.84
C VAL A 135 19.97 3.83 4.73
N ALA A 136 20.56 4.39 5.80
CA ALA A 136 21.14 5.73 5.78
C ALA A 136 22.30 5.84 4.77
N GLU A 137 23.18 4.84 4.69
CA GLU A 137 24.25 4.78 3.69
C GLU A 137 23.69 4.75 2.26
N SER A 138 22.70 3.89 2.02
CA SER A 138 22.05 3.79 0.71
C SER A 138 21.33 5.09 0.31
N LEU A 139 20.67 5.73 1.27
CA LEU A 139 20.05 7.04 1.06
C LEU A 139 21.09 8.10 0.69
N ASN A 140 22.22 8.17 1.41
CA ASN A 140 23.28 9.14 1.10
C ASN A 140 23.82 8.98 -0.33
N ARG A 141 23.99 7.73 -0.80
CA ARG A 141 24.37 7.46 -2.19
C ARG A 141 23.30 7.91 -3.19
N LEU A 142 22.03 7.65 -2.90
CA LEU A 142 20.91 8.07 -3.77
C LEU A 142 20.74 9.59 -3.81
N LEU A 143 20.94 10.28 -2.69
CA LEU A 143 20.83 11.74 -2.59
C LEU A 143 21.92 12.49 -3.37
N ALA A 144 23.03 11.83 -3.71
CA ALA A 144 24.07 12.40 -4.55
C ALA A 144 23.62 12.64 -6.01
N ASP A 145 22.56 11.94 -6.46
CA ASP A 145 21.96 12.13 -7.78
C ASP A 145 20.51 12.61 -7.64
N PRO A 146 20.23 13.92 -7.82
CA PRO A 146 18.90 14.48 -7.64
C PRO A 146 17.90 14.03 -8.73
N THR A 147 18.33 13.37 -9.79
CA THR A 147 17.44 12.87 -10.86
C THR A 147 16.73 11.58 -10.47
N ARG A 148 17.24 10.84 -9.47
CA ARG A 148 16.70 9.55 -9.01
C ARG A 148 15.57 9.71 -7.98
N ILE A 149 14.57 10.54 -8.28
CA ILE A 149 13.49 10.90 -7.35
C ILE A 149 12.68 9.67 -6.93
N ASP A 150 12.27 8.82 -7.87
CA ASP A 150 11.51 7.60 -7.56
C ASP A 150 12.29 6.68 -6.62
N GLU A 151 13.58 6.44 -6.87
CA GLU A 151 14.39 5.55 -6.02
C GLU A 151 14.61 6.13 -4.61
N GLN A 152 14.82 7.44 -4.51
CA GLN A 152 14.87 8.14 -3.22
C GLN A 152 13.54 7.97 -2.46
N PHE A 153 12.40 8.16 -3.15
CA PHE A 153 11.08 8.00 -2.55
C PHE A 153 10.83 6.57 -2.09
N LYS A 154 11.15 5.57 -2.91
CA LYS A 154 10.97 4.15 -2.57
C LYS A 154 11.70 3.75 -1.30
N LEU A 155 12.99 4.11 -1.21
CA LEU A 155 13.78 3.83 -0.01
C LEU A 155 13.19 4.52 1.23
N LEU A 156 12.79 5.78 1.09
CA LEU A 156 12.24 6.58 2.18
C LEU A 156 10.86 6.12 2.65
N ILE A 157 9.96 5.76 1.72
CA ILE A 157 8.60 5.34 2.06
C ILE A 157 8.59 3.94 2.69
N GLU A 158 9.50 3.05 2.25
CA GLU A 158 9.71 1.76 2.90
C GLU A 158 10.23 1.95 4.34
N ALA A 159 11.26 2.77 4.51
CA ALA A 159 11.80 3.10 5.83
C ALA A 159 10.76 3.79 6.73
N PHE A 160 9.90 4.63 6.16
CA PHE A 160 8.76 5.23 6.87
C PHE A 160 7.80 4.15 7.36
N CYS A 161 7.43 3.19 6.51
CA CYS A 161 6.53 2.10 6.89
C CYS A 161 7.12 1.21 8.00
N GLU A 162 8.42 0.93 7.97
CA GLU A 162 9.09 0.14 9.01
C GLU A 162 9.23 0.90 10.35
N SER A 163 9.38 2.22 10.31
CA SER A 163 9.66 3.04 11.49
C SER A 163 8.43 3.66 12.13
N ASN A 164 7.35 3.90 11.37
CA ASN A 164 6.14 4.50 11.90
C ASN A 164 5.34 3.45 12.71
N PRO A 165 5.13 3.67 14.02
CA PRO A 165 4.53 2.65 14.88
C PRO A 165 3.08 2.34 14.52
N VAL A 166 2.31 3.30 14.01
CA VAL A 166 0.91 3.06 13.61
C VAL A 166 0.88 2.17 12.36
N ILE A 167 1.64 2.52 11.32
CA ILE A 167 1.71 1.73 10.09
C ILE A 167 2.25 0.33 10.37
N PHE A 168 3.34 0.21 11.12
CA PHE A 168 3.92 -1.09 11.45
C PHE A 168 2.98 -1.96 12.30
N ASN A 169 2.29 -1.40 13.29
CA ASN A 169 1.36 -2.19 14.11
C ASN A 169 0.10 -2.61 13.34
N CYS A 170 -0.34 -1.83 12.34
CA CYS A 170 -1.49 -2.19 11.51
C CYS A 170 -1.16 -3.25 10.44
N PHE A 171 0.04 -3.19 9.84
CA PHE A 171 0.35 -3.98 8.65
C PHE A 171 1.58 -4.88 8.76
N GLY A 172 2.37 -4.77 9.83
CA GLY A 172 3.65 -5.45 10.01
C GLY A 172 4.77 -4.90 9.10
N GLY A 173 5.89 -5.62 9.10
CA GLY A 173 7.01 -5.38 8.18
C GLY A 173 6.62 -5.62 6.72
N ILE A 174 7.48 -5.16 5.80
CA ILE A 174 7.31 -5.41 4.37
C ILE A 174 8.19 -6.61 4.00
N GLU A 175 7.61 -7.63 3.37
CA GLU A 175 8.38 -8.76 2.85
C GLU A 175 9.37 -8.27 1.78
N LYS A 176 10.59 -8.81 1.78
CA LYS A 176 11.68 -8.31 0.94
C LYS A 176 11.31 -8.38 -0.55
N PHE A 177 10.65 -9.47 -0.97
CA PHE A 177 10.19 -9.59 -2.36
C PHE A 177 9.15 -8.52 -2.73
N VAL A 178 8.31 -8.06 -1.80
CA VAL A 178 7.32 -6.99 -2.06
C VAL A 178 8.00 -5.63 -2.18
N SER A 179 9.07 -5.38 -1.41
CA SER A 179 9.87 -4.16 -1.50
C SER A 179 10.41 -3.96 -2.92
N ILE A 180 11.05 -4.98 -3.50
CA ILE A 180 11.63 -4.89 -4.86
C ILE A 180 10.59 -4.77 -5.98
N LEU A 181 9.30 -5.00 -5.66
CA LEU A 181 8.17 -4.90 -6.60
C LEU A 181 7.45 -3.55 -6.57
N LEU A 182 7.87 -2.60 -5.72
CA LEU A 182 7.33 -1.25 -5.75
C LEU A 182 7.55 -0.63 -7.14
N PRO A 183 6.53 -0.14 -7.87
CA PRO A 183 6.67 0.29 -9.27
C PRO A 183 7.63 1.46 -9.48
N ASP A 184 8.46 1.43 -10.53
CA ASP A 184 9.44 2.49 -10.88
C ASP A 184 8.80 3.81 -11.29
N ASN A 185 7.56 3.78 -11.78
CA ASN A 185 6.82 4.95 -12.24
C ASN A 185 5.78 5.42 -11.20
N ILE A 186 5.94 5.06 -9.92
CA ILE A 186 4.92 5.34 -8.91
C ILE A 186 4.68 6.84 -8.70
N LEU A 187 5.73 7.65 -8.88
CA LEU A 187 5.63 9.09 -8.87
C LEU A 187 5.41 9.67 -10.25
N SER A 188 5.24 8.92 -11.35
CA SER A 188 4.96 9.49 -12.68
C SER A 188 3.52 10.01 -12.77
N LYS A 189 3.20 10.86 -13.75
CA LYS A 189 1.82 11.35 -13.94
C LYS A 189 0.89 10.17 -14.23
N GLY A 190 -0.22 10.07 -13.51
CA GLY A 190 -1.09 8.90 -13.53
C GLY A 190 -0.57 7.69 -12.75
N GLY A 191 0.60 7.79 -12.11
CA GLY A 191 1.08 6.82 -11.13
C GLY A 191 0.26 6.89 -9.84
N PHE A 192 0.45 5.92 -8.94
CA PHE A 192 -0.42 5.81 -7.77
C PHE A 192 -0.27 6.98 -6.78
N VAL A 193 0.96 7.43 -6.52
CA VAL A 193 1.18 8.60 -5.64
C VAL A 193 0.64 9.87 -6.28
N ASP A 194 0.72 9.99 -7.60
CA ASP A 194 0.09 11.10 -8.33
C ASP A 194 -1.42 11.11 -8.18
N LEU A 195 -2.05 9.92 -8.33
CA LEU A 195 -3.49 9.75 -8.17
C LEU A 195 -3.93 10.12 -6.75
N LEU A 196 -3.18 9.72 -5.71
CA LEU A 196 -3.46 10.11 -4.32
C LEU A 196 -3.43 11.63 -4.10
N ASN A 197 -2.57 12.34 -4.83
CA ASN A 197 -2.39 13.78 -4.71
C ASN A 197 -3.36 14.60 -5.56
N SER A 198 -3.77 14.07 -6.71
CA SER A 198 -4.56 14.82 -7.72
C SER A 198 -6.02 14.38 -7.81
N THR A 199 -6.42 13.30 -7.13
CA THR A 199 -7.77 12.77 -7.24
C THR A 199 -8.84 13.75 -6.75
N SER A 200 -9.90 13.90 -7.54
CA SER A 200 -11.14 14.57 -7.13
C SER A 200 -12.19 13.59 -6.57
N TYR A 201 -11.86 12.30 -6.48
CA TYR A 201 -12.76 11.27 -5.96
C TYR A 201 -12.87 11.30 -4.42
N LEU A 202 -11.91 11.93 -3.74
CA LEU A 202 -11.79 12.02 -2.29
C LEU A 202 -11.64 13.48 -1.88
N THR A 203 -12.54 13.95 -1.02
CA THR A 203 -12.39 15.26 -0.37
C THR A 203 -11.58 15.15 0.92
N ASP A 204 -11.03 16.26 1.41
CA ASP A 204 -10.35 16.30 2.72
C ASP A 204 -11.29 15.86 3.86
N GLU A 205 -12.59 16.17 3.76
CA GLU A 205 -13.60 15.72 4.73
C GLU A 205 -13.75 14.18 4.72
N ASP A 206 -13.68 13.54 3.56
CA ASP A 206 -13.82 12.08 3.46
C ASP A 206 -12.68 11.35 4.19
N TYR A 207 -11.47 11.91 4.21
CA TYR A 207 -10.35 11.36 4.97
C TYR A 207 -10.57 11.35 6.49
N THR A 208 -11.49 12.17 7.01
CA THR A 208 -11.83 12.19 8.44
C THR A 208 -12.85 11.11 8.82
N LYS A 209 -13.47 10.45 7.83
CA LYS A 209 -14.54 9.46 8.06
C LYS A 209 -13.93 8.09 8.32
N SER A 210 -14.26 7.50 9.47
CA SER A 210 -13.77 6.17 9.88
C SER A 210 -14.10 5.05 8.89
N GLU A 211 -15.20 5.18 8.14
CA GLU A 211 -15.62 4.21 7.15
C GLU A 211 -14.78 4.21 5.86
N LEU A 212 -13.99 5.26 5.60
CA LEU A 212 -13.28 5.45 4.33
C LEU A 212 -12.43 4.22 3.97
N ILE A 213 -11.59 3.79 4.91
CA ILE A 213 -10.67 2.66 4.69
C ILE A 213 -11.44 1.36 4.39
N GLY A 214 -12.58 1.16 5.06
CA GLY A 214 -13.44 0.00 4.86
C GLY A 214 -14.06 -0.02 3.46
N TRP A 215 -14.58 1.12 3.00
CA TRP A 215 -15.10 1.24 1.64
C TRP A 215 -14.02 1.04 0.59
N LEU A 216 -12.84 1.65 0.77
CA LEU A 216 -11.71 1.49 -0.16
C LEU A 216 -11.28 0.02 -0.27
N TYR A 217 -11.20 -0.72 0.84
CA TYR A 217 -10.84 -2.14 0.82
C TYR A 217 -11.90 -3.00 0.15
N GLN A 218 -13.19 -2.76 0.44
CA GLN A 218 -14.26 -3.47 -0.24
C GLN A 218 -14.27 -3.20 -1.75
N PHE A 219 -14.03 -1.96 -2.17
CA PHE A 219 -14.04 -1.61 -3.58
C PHE A 219 -12.78 -2.05 -4.31
N TYR A 220 -11.63 -2.09 -3.64
CA TYR A 220 -10.39 -2.62 -4.20
C TYR A 220 -10.60 -4.03 -4.77
N ILE A 221 -11.23 -4.92 -4.00
CA ILE A 221 -11.43 -6.31 -4.43
C ILE A 221 -12.67 -6.52 -5.33
N SER A 222 -13.41 -5.46 -5.66
CA SER A 222 -14.73 -5.61 -6.29
C SER A 222 -14.70 -6.23 -7.69
N GLU A 223 -13.71 -5.92 -8.53
CA GLU A 223 -13.56 -6.57 -9.84
C GLU A 223 -13.27 -8.07 -9.69
N LYS A 224 -12.41 -8.44 -8.75
CA LYS A 224 -12.09 -9.85 -8.46
C LYS A 224 -13.31 -10.58 -7.92
N LYS A 225 -14.11 -9.93 -7.08
CA LYS A 225 -15.40 -10.44 -6.64
C LYS A 225 -16.30 -10.72 -7.85
N ASP A 226 -16.47 -9.75 -8.75
CA ASP A 226 -17.30 -9.90 -9.94
C ASP A 226 -16.81 -11.06 -10.84
N GLU A 227 -15.49 -11.22 -11.02
CA GLU A 227 -14.88 -12.38 -11.71
C GLU A 227 -15.28 -13.72 -11.07
N VAL A 228 -15.18 -13.82 -9.74
CA VAL A 228 -15.48 -15.05 -8.99
C VAL A 228 -16.96 -15.41 -9.13
N PHE A 229 -17.87 -14.42 -8.98
CA PHE A 229 -19.31 -14.64 -9.14
C PHE A 229 -19.70 -14.97 -10.59
N ALA A 230 -19.00 -14.42 -11.59
CA ALA A 230 -19.22 -14.73 -13.00
C ALA A 230 -18.76 -16.14 -13.39
N SER A 231 -17.75 -16.70 -12.72
CA SER A 231 -17.16 -18.01 -13.04
C SER A 231 -18.15 -19.18 -12.93
N LYS A 232 -19.23 -19.04 -12.14
CA LYS A 232 -20.23 -20.09 -11.80
C LYS A 232 -19.64 -21.40 -11.24
N ALA A 233 -18.34 -21.47 -11.04
CA ALA A 233 -17.64 -22.59 -10.46
C ALA A 233 -17.72 -22.53 -8.92
N LYS A 234 -17.40 -23.64 -8.26
CA LYS A 234 -17.18 -23.61 -6.81
C LYS A 234 -16.03 -22.65 -6.53
N VAL A 235 -16.26 -21.68 -5.65
CA VAL A 235 -15.26 -20.69 -5.25
C VAL A 235 -14.04 -21.42 -4.70
N ALA A 236 -12.88 -21.21 -5.33
CA ALA A 236 -11.60 -21.78 -4.91
C ALA A 236 -11.14 -21.15 -3.57
N LYS A 237 -10.23 -21.79 -2.84
CA LYS A 237 -9.85 -21.36 -1.48
C LYS A 237 -9.25 -19.95 -1.49
N GLU A 238 -8.43 -19.69 -2.49
CA GLU A 238 -7.79 -18.43 -2.84
C GLU A 238 -8.79 -17.31 -3.18
N ASP A 239 -9.99 -17.66 -3.64
CA ASP A 239 -11.03 -16.72 -4.06
C ASP A 239 -12.08 -16.44 -2.97
N ILE A 240 -12.07 -17.19 -1.87
CA ILE A 240 -13.00 -17.00 -0.74
C ILE A 240 -12.93 -15.55 -0.22
N PRO A 241 -11.76 -14.95 0.06
CA PRO A 241 -11.69 -13.59 0.58
C PRO A 241 -12.41 -12.57 -0.33
N ALA A 242 -12.21 -12.67 -1.65
CA ALA A 242 -12.88 -11.79 -2.61
C ALA A 242 -14.40 -11.94 -2.60
N ALA A 243 -14.91 -13.16 -2.39
CA ALA A 243 -16.34 -13.43 -2.35
C ALA A 243 -17.01 -12.97 -1.03
N THR A 244 -16.30 -13.06 0.09
CA THR A 244 -16.89 -12.91 1.43
C THR A 244 -16.53 -11.61 2.15
N GLN A 245 -15.49 -10.90 1.72
CA GLN A 245 -15.07 -9.66 2.38
C GLN A 245 -16.10 -8.54 2.10
N ILE A 246 -16.86 -8.18 3.14
CA ILE A 246 -17.86 -7.12 3.11
C ILE A 246 -17.57 -6.18 4.28
N PHE A 247 -17.45 -4.89 3.97
CA PHE A 247 -17.34 -3.85 4.97
C PHE A 247 -18.70 -3.61 5.63
N THR A 248 -18.72 -3.53 6.96
CA THR A 248 -19.92 -3.25 7.74
C THR A 248 -20.04 -1.74 7.97
N PRO A 249 -21.05 -1.05 7.40
CA PRO A 249 -21.23 0.38 7.61
C PRO A 249 -21.52 0.74 9.07
N ASN A 250 -21.17 1.96 9.45
CA ASN A 250 -21.28 2.54 10.79
C ASN A 250 -22.70 2.44 11.35
N TRP A 251 -23.74 2.62 10.53
CA TRP A 251 -25.12 2.51 11.02
C TRP A 251 -25.45 1.09 11.48
N ILE A 252 -24.92 0.04 10.83
CA ILE A 252 -25.11 -1.35 11.26
C ILE A 252 -24.39 -1.58 12.58
N VAL A 253 -23.14 -1.11 12.68
CA VAL A 253 -22.33 -1.22 13.90
C VAL A 253 -23.03 -0.51 15.07
N LYS A 254 -23.47 0.74 14.87
CA LYS A 254 -24.22 1.51 15.86
C LYS A 254 -25.48 0.77 16.28
N TYR A 255 -26.30 0.34 15.32
CA TYR A 255 -27.52 -0.40 15.59
C TYR A 255 -27.25 -1.64 16.45
N MET A 256 -26.25 -2.45 16.10
CA MET A 256 -25.89 -3.65 16.87
C MET A 256 -25.43 -3.30 18.28
N VAL A 257 -24.53 -2.32 18.45
CA VAL A 257 -23.98 -1.94 19.75
C VAL A 257 -25.06 -1.33 20.65
N GLN A 258 -25.87 -0.43 20.11
CA GLN A 258 -26.97 0.23 20.82
C GLN A 258 -28.00 -0.80 21.30
N ASN A 259 -28.43 -1.72 20.42
CA ASN A 259 -29.45 -2.72 20.77
C ASN A 259 -28.92 -3.91 21.58
N THR A 260 -27.63 -3.97 21.89
CA THR A 260 -27.03 -5.01 22.73
C THR A 260 -26.38 -4.42 23.98
N ILE A 261 -25.10 -4.03 23.90
CA ILE A 261 -24.33 -3.50 25.01
C ILE A 261 -24.95 -2.19 25.53
N GLY A 262 -25.40 -1.32 24.63
CA GLY A 262 -26.09 -0.07 25.00
C GLY A 262 -27.35 -0.35 25.83
N ARG A 263 -28.20 -1.28 25.38
CA ARG A 263 -29.41 -1.69 26.10
C ARG A 263 -29.09 -2.27 27.47
N ILE A 264 -28.15 -3.22 27.55
CA ILE A 264 -27.71 -3.82 28.83
C ILE A 264 -27.19 -2.74 29.79
N TYR A 265 -26.41 -1.78 29.27
CA TYR A 265 -25.86 -0.70 30.08
C TYR A 265 -26.98 0.18 30.66
N LEU A 266 -27.97 0.57 29.85
CA LEU A 266 -29.11 1.38 30.31
C LEU A 266 -30.02 0.64 31.29
N ASP A 267 -30.23 -0.67 31.10
CA ASP A 267 -31.01 -1.47 32.05
C ASP A 267 -30.36 -1.49 33.45
N ASN A 268 -29.03 -1.35 33.54
CA ASN A 268 -28.28 -1.25 34.81
C ASN A 268 -28.01 0.19 35.27
N ASN A 269 -28.18 1.18 34.38
CA ASN A 269 -27.89 2.60 34.65
C ASN A 269 -29.03 3.47 34.07
N PRO A 270 -30.24 3.43 34.66
CA PRO A 270 -31.44 3.99 34.04
C PRO A 270 -31.37 5.51 33.82
N ASP A 271 -30.67 6.21 34.72
CA ASP A 271 -30.55 7.68 34.68
C ASP A 271 -29.37 8.16 33.81
N SER A 272 -28.76 7.27 33.02
CA SER A 272 -27.63 7.64 32.16
C SER A 272 -28.09 8.54 31.00
N PRO A 273 -27.37 9.65 30.72
CA PRO A 273 -27.67 10.52 29.58
C PRO A 273 -27.43 9.84 28.22
N LEU A 274 -26.84 8.64 28.21
CA LEU A 274 -26.68 7.85 26.99
C LEU A 274 -28.04 7.51 26.37
N GLY A 275 -29.09 7.33 27.19
CA GLY A 275 -30.44 7.01 26.72
C GLY A 275 -31.00 8.04 25.76
N ASP A 276 -30.69 9.31 25.96
CA ASP A 276 -31.15 10.43 25.11
C ASP A 276 -30.42 10.49 23.76
N THR A 277 -29.31 9.76 23.62
CA THR A 277 -28.43 9.78 22.43
C THR A 277 -28.46 8.48 21.62
N MET A 278 -29.16 7.45 22.12
CA MET A 278 -29.37 6.21 21.36
C MET A 278 -30.47 6.44 20.32
N GLU A 279 -30.20 6.00 19.08
CA GLU A 279 -31.13 6.09 17.94
C GLU A 279 -31.98 4.82 17.81
#